data_AF-A0A5M8P487-F1
#
_entry.id   AF-A0A5M8P487-F1
#
_cell.length_a   1.000
_cell.length_b   1.000
_cell.length_c   1.000
_cell.angle_alpha   90.00
_cell.angle_beta   90.00
_cell.angle_gamma   90.00
#
_symmetry.space_group_name_H-M   'P 1'
#
loop_
_entity.id
_entity.type
_entity.pdbx_description
1 polymer ?
#
loop_
_entity_poly.entity_id
_entity_poly.type
_entity_poly.pdbx_seq_one_letter_code
_entity_poly.pdbx_strand_id
1 'polypeptide(L)'
;MDIITLATTALSLVTPFLIKTGEKFAEGVGEDIWNLLKKPFSKKEQKSLEVNIQNDLEREKIIKEIIAKINFDRKYKTELENAVINAQETLIAHNQQNINNNGNIEKQVNIQNVIGNINL
;
A
#
# COMPACT_ATOMS: atom_id res chain seq x y z
N MET A 1 9.51 10.92 -1.93
CA MET A 1 9.57 10.14 -0.68
C MET A 1 11.00 9.66 -0.42
N ASP A 2 11.43 9.44 0.82
CA ASP A 2 12.72 8.78 1.10
C ASP A 2 12.69 7.31 0.60
N ILE A 3 13.84 6.75 0.20
CA ILE A 3 13.93 5.40 -0.40
C ILE A 3 13.52 4.31 0.59
N ILE A 4 13.91 4.45 1.86
CA ILE A 4 13.55 3.49 2.91
C ILE A 4 12.05 3.61 3.19
N THR A 5 11.54 4.84 3.27
CA THR A 5 10.10 5.08 3.43
C THR A 5 9.31 4.47 2.26
N LEU A 6 9.75 4.70 1.02
CA LEU A 6 9.08 4.14 -0.16
C LEU A 6 9.01 2.61 -0.12
N ALA A 7 10.14 1.94 0.17
CA ALA A 7 10.20 0.48 0.21
C ALA A 7 9.34 -0.11 1.35
N THR A 8 9.40 0.49 2.55
CA THR A 8 8.64 0.05 3.72
C THR A 8 7.14 0.32 3.58
N THR A 9 6.75 1.44 2.99
CA THR A 9 5.36 1.78 2.69
C THR A 9 4.79 0.85 1.62
N ALA A 10 5.50 0.63 0.51
CA ALA A 10 5.07 -0.29 -0.54
C ALA A 10 4.82 -1.69 0.02
N LEU A 11 5.75 -2.18 0.85
CA LEU A 11 5.62 -3.48 1.50
C LEU A 11 4.40 -3.53 2.43
N SER A 12 4.24 -2.51 3.29
CA SER A 12 3.12 -2.42 4.24
C SER A 12 1.75 -2.34 3.55
N LEU A 13 1.68 -1.73 2.36
CA LEU A 13 0.45 -1.69 1.57
C LEU A 13 0.07 -3.07 1.03
N VAL A 14 1.05 -3.92 0.73
CA VAL A 14 0.83 -5.24 0.13
C VAL A 14 0.68 -6.35 1.15
N THR A 15 1.36 -6.26 2.31
CA THR A 15 1.34 -7.27 3.38
C THR A 15 -0.07 -7.74 3.78
N PRO A 16 -1.08 -6.86 3.99
CA PRO A 16 -2.43 -7.30 4.37
C PRO A 16 -3.11 -8.17 3.30
N PHE A 17 -2.79 -7.95 2.03
CA PHE A 17 -3.33 -8.74 0.92
C PHE A 17 -2.65 -10.11 0.87
N LEU A 18 -1.33 -10.16 1.07
CA LEU A 18 -0.58 -11.41 1.11
C LEU A 18 -0.97 -12.34 2.26
N ILE A 19 -1.26 -11.79 3.44
CA ILE A 19 -1.65 -12.59 4.61
C ILE A 19 -3.08 -13.14 4.47
N LYS A 20 -3.98 -12.40 3.79
CA LYS A 20 -5.39 -12.78 3.65
C LYS A 20 -5.67 -13.73 2.47
N THR A 21 -4.78 -13.82 1.49
CA THR A 21 -5.09 -14.53 0.23
C THR A 21 -4.57 -15.96 0.24
N GLY A 22 -5.44 -16.89 0.68
CA GLY A 22 -5.56 -18.20 0.06
C GLY A 22 -6.41 -18.18 -1.22
N GLU A 23 -7.21 -17.11 -1.42
CA GLU A 23 -8.07 -16.94 -2.59
C GLU A 23 -8.09 -15.46 -3.01
N LYS A 24 -7.81 -15.22 -4.30
CA LYS A 24 -7.89 -13.94 -5.02
C LYS A 24 -7.16 -12.77 -4.36
N PHE A 25 -5.87 -12.65 -4.68
CA PHE A 25 -5.12 -11.41 -4.55
C PHE A 25 -6.00 -10.26 -5.06
N ALA A 26 -6.35 -9.32 -4.17
CA ALA A 26 -7.38 -8.33 -4.45
C ALA A 26 -7.07 -7.59 -5.75
N GLU A 27 -7.88 -7.82 -6.78
CA GLU A 27 -7.78 -7.19 -8.09
C GLU A 27 -7.69 -5.67 -7.88
N GLY A 28 -6.54 -5.07 -8.25
CA GLY A 28 -6.30 -3.63 -8.13
C GLY A 28 -4.97 -3.24 -7.49
N VAL A 29 -5.00 -2.16 -6.70
CA VAL A 29 -3.83 -1.40 -6.22
C VAL A 29 -2.75 -2.24 -5.52
N GLY A 30 -3.15 -3.24 -4.73
CA GLY A 30 -2.19 -4.13 -4.06
C GLY A 30 -1.39 -4.99 -5.05
N GLU A 31 -1.99 -5.36 -6.18
CA GLU A 31 -1.42 -6.30 -7.15
C GLU A 31 -0.36 -5.62 -7.98
N ASP A 32 -0.63 -4.39 -8.39
CA ASP A 32 0.31 -3.54 -9.11
C ASP A 32 1.57 -3.30 -8.26
N ILE A 33 1.42 -2.92 -6.99
CA ILE A 33 2.56 -2.73 -6.09
C ILE A 33 3.28 -4.08 -5.87
N TRP A 34 2.57 -5.19 -5.69
CA TRP A 34 3.20 -6.49 -5.51
C TRP A 34 4.01 -6.93 -6.73
N ASN A 35 3.48 -6.72 -7.93
CA ASN A 35 4.16 -7.02 -9.18
C ASN A 35 5.44 -6.18 -9.34
N LEU A 36 5.43 -4.92 -8.89
CA LEU A 36 6.63 -4.10 -8.83
C LEU A 36 7.63 -4.64 -7.79
N LEU A 37 7.19 -4.95 -6.57
CA LEU A 37 8.06 -5.47 -5.50
C LEU A 37 8.73 -6.81 -5.85
N LYS A 38 8.11 -7.63 -6.70
CA LYS A 38 8.68 -8.89 -7.19
C LYS A 38 9.74 -8.72 -8.28
N LYS A 39 9.78 -7.59 -9.00
CA LYS A 39 10.73 -7.33 -10.10
C LYS A 39 12.22 -7.56 -9.75
N PRO A 40 12.72 -7.16 -8.57
CA PRO A 40 14.12 -7.43 -8.21
C PRO A 40 14.45 -8.91 -7.96
N PHE A 41 13.44 -9.77 -7.74
CA PHE A 41 13.65 -11.16 -7.37
C PHE A 41 13.50 -12.11 -8.57
N SER A 42 14.25 -13.22 -8.55
CA SER A 42 14.14 -14.27 -9.55
C SER A 42 12.81 -15.03 -9.44
N LYS A 43 12.35 -15.65 -10.53
CA LYS A 43 11.10 -16.47 -10.54
C LYS A 43 11.05 -17.54 -9.44
N LYS A 44 12.20 -18.08 -9.04
CA LYS A 44 12.32 -19.06 -7.95
C LYS A 44 12.14 -18.41 -6.58
N GLU A 45 12.69 -17.22 -6.38
CA GLU A 45 12.60 -16.45 -5.13
C GLU A 45 11.20 -15.88 -4.94
N GLN A 46 10.55 -15.46 -6.03
CA GLN A 46 9.19 -14.93 -6.02
C GLN A 46 8.16 -15.87 -5.37
N LYS A 47 8.32 -17.19 -5.53
CA LYS A 47 7.45 -18.20 -4.90
C LYS A 47 7.61 -18.28 -3.38
N SER A 48 8.79 -17.90 -2.87
CA SER A 48 9.09 -17.93 -1.44
C SER A 48 8.78 -16.60 -0.75
N LEU A 49 8.65 -15.50 -1.50
CA LEU A 49 8.41 -14.17 -0.94
C LEU A 49 7.11 -14.08 -0.12
N GLU A 50 6.05 -14.77 -0.54
CA GLU A 50 4.74 -14.73 0.13
C GLU A 50 4.80 -15.33 1.54
N VAL A 51 5.57 -16.41 1.69
CA VAL A 51 5.81 -17.07 2.98
C VAL A 51 6.81 -16.30 3.82
N ASN A 52 7.84 -15.75 3.17
CA ASN A 52 8.96 -15.08 3.84
C ASN A 52 8.61 -13.68 4.38
N ILE A 53 7.55 -13.03 3.86
CA ILE A 53 7.12 -11.71 4.33
C ILE A 53 6.61 -11.70 5.77
N GLN A 54 6.19 -12.86 6.28
CA GLN A 54 5.73 -13.02 7.67
C GLN A 54 6.88 -13.15 8.68
N ASN A 55 8.12 -13.31 8.21
CA ASN A 55 9.32 -13.41 9.05
C ASN A 55 10.09 -12.08 9.03
N ASP A 56 10.30 -11.47 10.20
CA ASP A 56 10.97 -10.17 10.32
C ASP A 56 12.39 -10.13 9.71
N LEU A 57 13.17 -11.21 9.87
CA LEU A 57 14.53 -11.28 9.31
C LEU A 57 14.52 -11.32 7.78
N GLU A 58 13.58 -12.05 7.20
CA GLU A 58 13.41 -12.14 5.75
C GLU A 58 12.80 -10.86 5.18
N ARG A 59 11.89 -10.23 5.92
CA ARG A 59 11.32 -8.93 5.59
C ARG A 59 12.40 -7.85 5.44
N GLU A 60 13.38 -7.82 6.34
CA GLU A 60 14.49 -6.87 6.25
C GLU A 60 15.34 -7.10 4.99
N LYS A 61 15.59 -8.37 4.62
CA LYS A 61 16.31 -8.70 3.38
C LYS A 61 15.54 -8.24 2.15
N ILE A 62 14.22 -8.47 2.12
CA ILE A 62 13.36 -8.04 1.02
C ILE A 62 13.43 -6.51 0.85
N ILE A 63 13.36 -5.75 1.95
CA ILE A 63 13.50 -4.30 1.92
C ILE A 63 14.86 -3.88 1.37
N LYS A 64 15.96 -4.51 1.80
CA LYS A 64 17.31 -4.20 1.30
C LYS A 64 17.44 -4.42 -0.21
N GLU A 65 16.90 -5.52 -0.73
CA GLU A 65 16.92 -5.82 -2.17
C GLU A 65 16.10 -4.81 -2.98
N ILE A 66 14.93 -4.40 -2.47
CA ILE A 66 14.11 -3.35 -3.09
C ILE A 66 14.88 -2.02 -3.10
N ILE A 67 15.52 -1.66 -2.00
CA ILE A 67 16.34 -0.44 -1.89
C ILE A 67 17.51 -0.49 -2.88
N ALA A 68 18.21 -1.62 -3.00
CA ALA A 68 19.29 -1.81 -3.96
C ALA A 68 18.79 -1.60 -5.39
N LYS A 69 17.60 -2.15 -5.72
CA LYS A 69 16.97 -1.95 -7.03
C LYS A 69 16.55 -0.51 -7.29
N ILE A 70 15.99 0.18 -6.29
CA ILE A 70 15.65 1.62 -6.39
C ILE A 70 16.89 2.47 -6.67
N ASN A 71 18.02 2.15 -6.04
CA ASN A 71 19.28 2.87 -6.25
C ASN A 71 19.88 2.61 -7.64
N PHE A 72 19.75 1.39 -8.15
CA PHE A 72 20.28 1.00 -9.45
C PHE A 72 19.40 1.47 -10.63
N ASP A 73 18.09 1.48 -10.44
CA ASP A 73 17.11 1.73 -11.50
C ASP A 73 16.15 2.88 -11.13
N ARG A 74 16.45 4.06 -11.68
CA ARG A 74 15.62 5.26 -11.47
C ARG A 74 14.22 5.11 -12.04
N LYS A 75 14.04 4.35 -13.12
CA LYS A 75 12.70 4.13 -13.71
C LYS A 75 11.86 3.29 -12.75
N TYR A 76 12.45 2.22 -12.21
CA TYR A 76 11.80 1.41 -11.18
C TYR A 76 11.41 2.25 -9.96
N LYS A 77 12.28 3.15 -9.49
CA LYS A 77 11.95 4.07 -8.41
C LYS A 77 10.68 4.87 -8.71
N THR A 78 10.63 5.51 -9.87
CA THR A 78 9.49 6.35 -10.27
C THR A 78 8.20 5.54 -10.42
N GLU A 79 8.28 4.33 -11.01
CA GLU A 79 7.13 3.42 -11.12
C GLU A 79 6.58 3.03 -9.74
N LEU A 80 7.46 2.68 -8.80
CA LEU A 80 7.08 2.29 -7.45
C LEU A 80 6.52 3.47 -6.65
N GLU A 81 7.14 4.65 -6.77
CA GLU A 81 6.68 5.87 -6.10
C GLU A 81 5.28 6.28 -6.57
N ASN A 82 5.04 6.25 -7.89
CA ASN A 82 3.72 6.53 -8.44
C ASN A 82 2.68 5.50 -7.99
N ALA A 83 3.03 4.21 -7.98
CA ALA A 83 2.12 3.16 -7.53
C ALA A 83 1.73 3.34 -6.05
N VAL A 84 2.70 3.69 -5.19
CA VAL A 84 2.46 3.97 -3.77
C VAL A 84 1.60 5.23 -3.57
N ILE A 85 1.89 6.31 -4.31
CA ILE A 85 1.10 7.54 -4.24
C ILE A 85 -0.34 7.27 -4.68
N ASN A 86 -0.54 6.66 -5.85
CA ASN A 86 -1.87 6.30 -6.36
C ASN A 86 -2.63 5.41 -5.38
N ALA A 87 -1.93 4.48 -4.73
CA ALA A 87 -2.52 3.63 -3.71
C ALA A 87 -3.00 4.40 -2.48
N GLN A 88 -2.16 5.29 -1.98
CA GLN A 88 -2.50 6.17 -0.87
C GLN A 88 -3.65 7.10 -1.23
N GLU A 89 -3.63 7.71 -2.42
CA GLU A 89 -4.72 8.56 -2.92
C GLU A 89 -6.03 7.78 -3.09
N THR A 90 -5.98 6.55 -3.62
CA THR A 90 -7.19 5.71 -3.75
C THR A 90 -7.74 5.32 -2.38
N LEU A 91 -6.88 4.94 -1.43
CA LEU A 91 -7.28 4.64 -0.05
C LEU A 91 -7.85 5.89 0.64
N ILE A 92 -7.25 7.06 0.42
CA ILE A 92 -7.73 8.34 0.95
C ILE A 92 -9.05 8.70 0.29
N ALA A 93 -9.21 8.55 -1.03
CA ALA A 93 -10.43 8.84 -1.77
C ALA A 93 -11.59 7.89 -1.40
N HIS A 94 -11.29 6.62 -1.09
CA HIS A 94 -12.29 5.69 -0.56
C HIS A 94 -12.72 6.05 0.88
N ASN A 95 -11.82 6.63 1.69
CA ASN A 95 -12.16 7.17 3.01
C ASN A 95 -12.75 8.59 2.96
N GLN A 96 -12.44 9.34 1.91
CA GLN A 96 -13.03 10.60 1.49
C GLN A 96 -14.03 10.33 0.38
N GLN A 97 -14.91 9.34 0.56
CA GLN A 97 -16.14 9.31 -0.19
C GLN A 97 -16.86 10.61 0.11
N ASN A 98 -16.66 11.57 -0.78
CA ASN A 98 -17.40 12.80 -0.85
C ASN A 98 -18.86 12.34 -1.00
N ILE A 99 -19.64 12.44 0.08
CA ILE A 99 -21.09 12.20 0.05
C ILE A 99 -21.66 13.34 -0.78
N ASN A 100 -21.52 13.24 -2.09
CA ASN A 100 -22.15 14.13 -3.03
C ASN A 100 -23.56 13.56 -3.25
N ASN A 101 -24.41 13.84 -2.26
CA ASN A 101 -25.83 13.60 -2.35
C ASN A 101 -26.38 14.46 -3.49
N ASN A 102 -26.63 13.85 -4.66
CA ASN A 102 -27.39 14.47 -5.74
C ASN A 102 -28.90 14.50 -5.41
N GLY A 103 -29.23 14.96 -4.19
CA GLY A 103 -30.58 15.11 -3.68
C GLY A 103 -30.74 16.55 -3.24
N ASN A 104 -31.61 17.26 -3.94
CA ASN A 104 -32.10 18.62 -3.72
C ASN A 104 -31.78 19.23 -2.33
N ILE A 105 -31.08 20.36 -2.35
CA ILE A 105 -30.55 21.11 -1.20
C ILE A 105 -31.69 21.60 -0.29
N GLU A 106 -32.04 20.87 0.78
CA GLU A 106 -32.91 21.38 1.84
C GLU A 106 -32.56 20.81 3.23
N LYS A 107 -31.36 21.16 3.74
CA LYS A 107 -31.03 21.46 5.15
C LYS A 107 -29.55 21.19 5.42
N GLN A 108 -28.81 22.25 5.72
CA GLN A 108 -27.47 22.16 6.28
C GLN A 108 -27.54 21.55 7.68
N VAL A 109 -26.77 20.49 7.94
CA VAL A 109 -26.45 20.05 9.30
C VAL A 109 -25.01 20.45 9.58
N ASN A 110 -24.85 21.44 10.44
CA ASN A 110 -23.55 21.94 10.87
C ASN A 110 -23.01 20.98 11.94
N ILE A 111 -22.14 20.03 11.54
CA ILE A 111 -21.53 19.10 12.50
C ILE A 111 -20.21 19.73 12.97
N GLN A 112 -20.29 20.47 14.08
CA GLN A 112 -19.12 20.77 14.89
C GLN A 112 -18.52 19.46 15.42
N ASN A 113 -17.21 19.30 15.28
CA ASN A 113 -16.41 18.18 15.76
C ASN A 113 -16.84 17.74 17.18
N VAL A 114 -17.39 16.53 17.29
CA VAL A 114 -17.52 15.84 18.58
C VAL A 114 -16.22 15.07 18.82
N ILE A 115 -15.32 15.67 19.60
CA ILE A 115 -14.23 14.94 20.24
C ILE A 115 -14.79 14.40 21.56
N GLY A 116 -15.22 13.13 21.55
CA GLY A 116 -15.64 12.42 22.76
C GLY A 116 -14.42 11.88 23.50
N ASN A 117 -14.18 12.37 24.71
CA ASN A 117 -13.24 11.77 25.66
C ASN A 117 -13.97 10.61 26.36
N ILE A 118 -13.45 9.38 26.26
CA ILE A 118 -14.02 8.22 26.96
C ILE A 118 -13.39 8.16 28.34
N ASN A 119 -14.20 8.24 29.40
CA ASN A 119 -13.83 7.77 30.73
C ASN A 119 -14.76 6.63 31.12
N LEU A 120 -14.15 5.53 31.59
CA LEU A 120 -14.78 4.28 32.05
C LEU A 120 -15.65 4.48 33.29
#